data_AF-A0A9Q0P9J4-F1
#
_entry.id   AF-A0A9Q0P9J4-F1
#
_cell.length_a   1.000
_cell.length_b   1.000
_cell.length_c   1.000
_cell.angle_alpha   90.00
_cell.angle_beta   90.00
_cell.angle_gamma   90.00
#
_symmetry.space_group_name_H-M   'P 1'
#
loop_
_entity.id
_entity.type
_entity.pdbx_description
1 polymer ?
#
loop_
_entity_poly.entity_id
_entity_poly.type
_entity_poly.pdbx_seq_one_letter_code
_entity_poly.pdbx_strand_id
1 'polypeptide(L)'
;MSLREKKKARREAPERVLKFKLDTCSKCRDVVEGLRLYDEARKNGVELNQHHYNVLLYLCSQNGARLASAMEDPEMAFILVKQMKSFGILPKLRS
;
A
#
# COMPACT_ATOMS: atom_id res chain seq x y z
N MET A 1 -22.11 -17.56 16.63
CA MET A 1 -20.82 -17.30 15.97
C MET A 1 -19.67 -17.76 16.84
N SER A 2 -18.83 -18.64 16.32
CA SER A 2 -17.75 -19.35 17.02
C SER A 2 -16.46 -18.51 17.12
N LEU A 3 -15.67 -18.73 18.18
CA LEU A 3 -14.35 -18.10 18.37
C LEU A 3 -13.36 -18.42 17.22
N ARG A 4 -13.55 -19.53 16.50
CA ARG A 4 -12.75 -19.87 15.31
C ARG A 4 -13.05 -18.96 14.13
N GLU A 5 -14.32 -18.61 13.92
CA GLU A 5 -14.75 -17.71 12.83
C GLU A 5 -14.23 -16.29 13.07
N LYS A 6 -14.29 -15.80 14.31
CA LYS A 6 -13.70 -14.49 14.69
C LYS A 6 -12.18 -14.45 14.51
N LYS A 7 -11.48 -15.56 14.78
CA LYS A 7 -10.02 -15.66 14.55
C LYS A 7 -9.68 -15.74 13.06
N LYS A 8 -10.52 -16.41 12.25
CA LYS A 8 -10.38 -16.48 10.80
C LYS A 8 -10.62 -15.11 10.15
N ALA A 9 -11.70 -14.43 10.49
CA ALA A 9 -12.00 -13.06 10.04
C ALA A 9 -10.91 -12.04 10.44
N ARG A 10 -10.26 -12.21 11.60
CA ARG A 10 -9.11 -11.38 11.99
C ARG A 10 -7.82 -11.68 11.22
N ARG A 11 -7.66 -12.91 10.69
CA ARG A 11 -6.53 -13.31 9.83
C ARG A 11 -6.76 -12.89 8.38
N GLU A 12 -8.00 -13.00 7.93
CA GLU A 12 -8.51 -12.49 6.65
C GLU A 12 -8.82 -10.99 6.70
N ALA A 13 -8.48 -10.33 7.82
CA ALA A 13 -8.66 -8.89 7.97
C ALA A 13 -7.93 -8.22 6.79
N PRO A 14 -8.61 -7.35 6.05
CA PRO A 14 -8.11 -6.83 4.79
C PRO A 14 -6.77 -6.10 4.98
N GLU A 15 -6.54 -5.49 6.15
CA GLU A 15 -5.25 -4.90 6.53
C GLU A 15 -4.09 -5.89 6.59
N ARG A 16 -4.30 -7.09 7.18
CA ARG A 16 -3.22 -8.10 7.28
C ARG A 16 -2.91 -8.71 5.92
N VAL A 17 -3.95 -8.96 5.13
CA VAL A 17 -3.81 -9.46 3.76
C VAL A 17 -3.08 -8.43 2.91
N LEU A 18 -3.49 -7.16 2.97
CA LEU A 18 -2.86 -6.06 2.26
C LEU A 18 -1.39 -5.90 2.64
N LYS A 19 -1.06 -5.93 3.94
CA LYS A 19 0.33 -5.89 4.41
C LYS A 19 1.18 -7.00 3.81
N PHE A 20 0.71 -8.24 3.86
CA PHE A 20 1.46 -9.39 3.34
C PHE A 20 1.69 -9.29 1.83
N LYS A 21 0.66 -8.87 1.08
CA LYS A 21 0.77 -8.69 -0.36
C LYS A 21 1.73 -7.56 -0.71
N LEU A 22 1.65 -6.41 -0.02
CA LEU A 22 2.59 -5.29 -0.20
C LEU A 22 4.04 -5.66 0.14
N ASP A 23 4.27 -6.41 1.23
CA ASP A 23 5.61 -6.91 1.58
C ASP A 23 6.16 -7.85 0.49
N THR A 24 5.28 -8.62 -0.16
CA THR A 24 5.65 -9.47 -1.31
C THR A 24 5.99 -8.63 -2.54
N CYS A 25 5.16 -7.63 -2.87
CA CYS A 25 5.42 -6.67 -3.94
C CYS A 25 6.75 -5.94 -3.76
N SER A 26 7.09 -5.57 -2.52
CA SER A 26 8.38 -4.94 -2.18
C SER A 26 9.57 -5.83 -2.49
N LYS A 27 9.47 -7.16 -2.32
CA LYS A 27 10.56 -8.10 -2.63
C LYS A 27 10.68 -8.35 -4.14
N CYS A 28 9.54 -8.47 -4.83
CA CYS A 28 9.49 -8.71 -6.27
C CYS A 28 9.69 -7.44 -7.10
N ARG A 29 9.80 -6.26 -6.44
CA ARG A 29 9.83 -4.93 -7.07
C ARG A 29 8.67 -4.72 -8.05
N ASP A 30 7.53 -5.32 -7.73
CA ASP A 30 6.32 -5.24 -8.54
C ASP A 30 5.47 -4.07 -8.08
N VAL A 31 5.71 -2.94 -8.72
CA VAL A 31 5.01 -1.68 -8.47
C VAL A 31 3.57 -1.74 -8.94
N VAL A 32 3.33 -2.37 -10.10
CA VAL A 32 2.02 -2.39 -10.75
C VAL A 32 1.04 -3.12 -9.87
N GLU A 33 1.45 -4.28 -9.35
CA GLU A 33 0.62 -5.04 -8.41
C GLU A 33 0.47 -4.29 -7.08
N GLY A 34 1.53 -3.67 -6.56
CA GLY A 34 1.45 -2.86 -5.33
C GLY A 34 0.39 -1.75 -5.40
N LEU A 35 0.29 -1.07 -6.55
CA LEU A 35 -0.69 -0.01 -6.79
C LEU A 35 -2.11 -0.57 -7.01
N ARG A 36 -2.27 -1.68 -7.74
CA ARG A 36 -3.56 -2.36 -7.85
C ARG A 36 -4.12 -2.73 -6.48
N LEU A 37 -3.26 -3.22 -5.59
CA LEU A 37 -3.64 -3.56 -4.22
C LEU A 37 -4.02 -2.33 -3.40
N TYR A 38 -3.37 -1.19 -3.63
CA TYR A 38 -3.77 0.09 -3.04
C TYR A 38 -5.17 0.52 -3.51
N ASP A 39 -5.45 0.46 -4.82
CA ASP A 39 -6.77 0.81 -5.36
C ASP A 39 -7.85 -0.14 -4.88
N GLU A 40 -7.56 -1.44 -4.84
CA GLU A 40 -8.44 -2.46 -4.29
C GLU A 40 -8.71 -2.20 -2.80
N ALA A 41 -7.68 -1.89 -2.01
CA ALA A 41 -7.82 -1.54 -0.60
C ALA A 41 -8.72 -0.31 -0.41
N ARG A 42 -8.51 0.74 -1.22
CA ARG A 42 -9.30 1.96 -1.18
C ARG A 42 -10.77 1.73 -1.57
N LYS A 43 -11.03 0.96 -2.63
CA LYS A 43 -12.39 0.59 -3.06
C LYS A 43 -13.12 -0.25 -2.02
N ASN A 44 -12.40 -1.13 -1.32
CA ASN A 44 -12.93 -1.97 -0.26
C ASN A 44 -13.03 -1.25 1.10
N GLY A 45 -12.68 0.05 1.18
CA GLY A 45 -12.75 0.82 2.42
C GLY A 45 -11.77 0.36 3.50
N VAL A 46 -10.64 -0.23 3.09
CA VAL A 46 -9.61 -0.74 4.01
C VAL A 46 -8.78 0.42 4.54
N GLU A 47 -8.61 0.49 5.85
CA GLU A 47 -7.77 1.50 6.47
C GLU A 47 -6.29 1.24 6.15
N LEU A 48 -5.72 2.17 5.38
CA LEU A 48 -4.30 2.17 5.04
C LEU A 48 -3.52 2.78 6.20
N ASN A 49 -2.55 2.03 6.73
CA ASN A 49 -1.67 2.49 7.80
C ASN A 49 -0.35 3.06 7.23
N GLN A 50 0.48 3.60 8.12
CA GLN A 50 1.79 4.15 7.78
C GLN A 50 2.70 3.16 7.05
N HIS A 51 2.65 1.87 7.40
CA HIS A 51 3.47 0.84 6.74
C HIS A 51 3.08 0.67 5.28
N HIS A 52 1.77 0.58 4.99
CA HIS A 52 1.29 0.42 3.61
C HIS A 52 1.75 1.59 2.73
N TYR A 53 1.57 2.82 3.20
CA TYR A 53 2.03 3.99 2.47
C TYR A 53 3.55 4.06 2.32
N ASN A 54 4.32 3.71 3.35
CA ASN A 54 5.78 3.68 3.25
C ASN A 54 6.27 2.65 2.22
N VAL A 55 5.66 1.46 2.16
CA VAL A 55 6.00 0.45 1.16
C VAL A 55 5.63 0.92 -0.24
N LEU A 56 4.47 1.55 -0.42
CA LEU A 56 4.07 2.14 -1.69
C LEU A 56 5.04 3.24 -2.13
N LEU A 57 5.43 4.14 -1.23
CA LEU A 57 6.44 5.17 -1.51
C LEU A 57 7.81 4.58 -1.83
N TYR A 58 8.23 3.53 -1.13
CA TYR A 58 9.47 2.83 -1.40
C TYR A 58 9.47 2.19 -2.79
N LEU A 59 8.38 1.50 -3.14
CA LEU A 59 8.15 0.95 -4.47
C LEU A 59 8.18 2.05 -5.54
N CYS A 60 7.60 3.22 -5.25
CA CYS A 60 7.63 4.38 -6.14
C CYS A 60 9.04 4.93 -6.35
N SER A 61 9.81 5.06 -5.27
CA SER A 61 11.18 5.57 -5.31
C SER A 61 12.12 4.65 -6.08
N GLN A 62 11.99 3.33 -5.91
CA GLN A 62 12.88 2.36 -6.55
C GLN A 62 12.63 2.14 -8.05
N ASN A 63 11.46 2.54 -8.55
CA ASN A 63 11.01 2.22 -9.90
C ASN A 63 10.33 3.42 -10.57
N GLY A 64 10.70 4.66 -10.21
CA GLY A 64 10.06 5.88 -10.72
C GLY A 64 9.91 5.92 -12.25
N ALA A 65 10.87 5.36 -12.99
CA ALA A 65 10.79 5.19 -14.44
C ALA A 65 9.70 4.19 -14.88
N ARG A 66 9.61 3.01 -14.25
CA ARG A 66 8.56 2.01 -14.56
C ARG A 66 7.18 2.45 -14.09
N LEU A 67 7.12 3.29 -13.05
CA LEU A 67 5.89 3.83 -12.49
C LEU A 67 5.30 4.91 -13.40
N ALA A 68 6.14 5.82 -13.90
CA ALA A 68 5.77 6.78 -14.94
C ALA A 68 5.24 6.08 -16.20
N SER A 69 5.81 4.91 -16.57
CA SER A 69 5.32 4.14 -17.72
C SER A 69 4.05 3.32 -17.43
N ALA A 70 3.83 2.86 -16.21
CA ALA A 70 2.68 2.02 -15.86
C ALA A 70 1.40 2.83 -15.56
N MET A 71 1.56 4.06 -15.10
CA MET A 71 0.44 4.93 -14.68
C MET A 71 0.36 6.23 -15.48
N GLU A 72 1.29 6.48 -16.42
CA GLU A 72 1.44 7.74 -17.15
C GLU A 72 1.56 9.00 -16.24
N ASP A 73 1.75 8.80 -14.94
CA ASP A 73 1.68 9.88 -13.96
C ASP A 73 2.94 9.89 -13.07
N PRO A 74 3.91 10.76 -13.37
CA PRO A 74 5.09 10.95 -12.52
C PRO A 74 4.76 11.53 -11.14
N GLU A 75 3.54 12.05 -10.93
CA GLU A 75 3.14 12.70 -9.68
C GLU A 75 2.51 11.76 -8.65
N MET A 76 2.32 10.48 -8.96
CA MET A 76 1.65 9.54 -8.05
C MET A 76 2.35 9.42 -6.68
N ALA A 77 3.67 9.57 -6.62
CA ALA A 77 4.41 9.66 -5.36
C ALA A 77 3.96 10.85 -4.50
N PHE A 78 3.69 12.01 -5.12
CA PHE A 78 3.18 13.20 -4.44
C PHE A 78 1.74 13.01 -3.97
N ILE A 79 0.90 12.32 -4.75
CA ILE A 79 -0.48 11.97 -4.36
C ILE A 79 -0.47 11.11 -3.09
N LEU A 80 0.37 10.08 -3.04
CA LEU A 80 0.52 9.23 -1.86
C LEU A 80 0.97 10.03 -0.64
N VAL A 81 1.98 10.91 -0.78
CA VAL A 81 2.42 11.79 0.32
C VAL A 81 1.31 12.74 0.77
N LYS A 82 0.53 13.30 -0.16
CA LYS A 82 -0.60 14.19 0.15
C LYS A 82 -1.68 13.47 0.93
N GLN A 83 -2.00 12.23 0.54
CA GLN A 83 -2.94 11.40 1.29
C GLN A 83 -2.41 11.00 2.66
N MET A 84 -1.14 10.60 2.79
CA MET A 84 -0.55 10.33 4.10
C MET A 84 -0.74 11.50 5.06
N LYS A 85 -0.48 12.72 4.58
CA LYS A 85 -0.71 13.95 5.35
C LYS A 85 -2.19 14.15 5.71
N SER A 86 -3.12 13.89 4.79
CA SER A 86 -4.56 14.00 5.11
C SER A 86 -5.02 12.99 6.16
N PHE A 87 -4.36 11.84 6.26
CA PHE A 87 -4.59 10.86 7.31
C PHE A 87 -3.79 11.14 8.60
N GLY A 88 -3.07 12.27 8.68
CA GLY A 88 -2.24 12.62 9.84
C GLY A 88 -0.98 11.75 9.97
N ILE A 89 -0.60 11.03 8.92
CA ILE A 89 0.54 10.12 8.91
C ILE A 89 1.75 10.85 8.33
N LEU A 90 2.82 10.98 9.11
CA LEU A 90 4.07 11.52 8.59
C LEU A 90 4.83 10.46 7.77
N PRO A 91 5.23 10.78 6.52
CA PRO A 91 6.15 9.93 5.77
C PRO A 91 7.49 9.87 6.48
N LYS A 92 7.91 8.66 6.87
CA LYS A 92 9.24 8.41 7.42
C LYS A 92 10.18 8.06 6.28
N LEU A 93 10.91 9.05 5.78
CA LEU A 93 12.10 8.83 4.97
C LEU A 93 13.18 8.29 5.91
N ARG A 94 13.56 7.01 5.78
CA ARG A 94 14.83 6.55 6.34
C ARG A 94 15.92 7.23 5.53
N SER A 95 16.71 8.07 6.20
CA SER A 95 17.99 8.56 5.69
C SER A 95 18.98 7.43 5.49
#